data_AF-A0A0A0L010-F1
#
_entry.id   AF-A0A0A0L010-F1
#
_cell.length_a   1.000
_cell.length_b   1.000
_cell.length_c   1.000
_cell.angle_alpha   90.00
_cell.angle_beta   90.00
_cell.angle_gamma   90.00
#
_symmetry.space_group_name_H-M   'P 1'
#
loop_
_entity.id
_entity.type
_entity.pdbx_description
1 polymer ?
#
loop_
_entity_poly.entity_id
_entity_poly.type
_entity_poly.pdbx_seq_one_letter_code
_entity_poly.pdbx_strand_id
1 'polypeptide(L)'
;MDFASSGSYYVKLHFAEILITADQTYTSLGRRLFDISIQGKLIKKDFNIMEEAGGAGKEFTLEVPDVMVNSTLEIHLYWAGKGTIYIPYSGVHGPLISAITVTPNFHVKTNVKTKRLTAGAIAGIVVGVFIFVFLVLVLRWKGYLGGKDTEDDDIISNLILSHFENFET
;
A
#
# COMPACT_ATOMS: atom_id res chain seq x y z
N MET A 1 20.48 20.77 -3.99
CA MET A 1 19.10 21.01 -3.52
C MET A 1 18.90 19.91 -2.50
N ASP A 2 19.25 20.24 -1.25
CA ASP A 2 19.67 19.24 -0.27
C ASP A 2 18.49 18.93 0.62
N PHE A 3 17.95 17.72 0.48
CA PHE A 3 16.73 17.26 1.16
C PHE A 3 16.97 16.83 2.61
N ALA A 4 18.20 16.92 3.13
CA ALA A 4 18.52 16.60 4.51
C ALA A 4 18.88 17.88 5.27
N SER A 5 17.91 18.44 5.96
CA SER A 5 18.13 19.52 6.93
C SER A 5 18.67 18.93 8.23
N SER A 6 19.85 19.37 8.67
CA SER A 6 20.39 19.03 9.98
C SER A 6 19.35 19.21 11.09
N GLY A 7 19.18 18.23 11.97
CA GLY A 7 18.18 18.30 13.03
C GLY A 7 18.00 17.01 13.83
N SER A 8 17.08 17.08 14.79
CA SER A 8 16.62 15.92 15.57
C SER A 8 15.53 15.18 14.80
N TYR A 9 15.64 13.86 14.74
CA TYR A 9 14.69 12.98 14.08
C TYR A 9 14.20 11.88 15.02
N TYR A 10 12.94 11.52 14.85
CA TYR A 10 12.37 10.31 15.42
C TYR A 10 12.49 9.16 14.43
N VAL A 11 13.29 8.15 14.77
CA VAL A 11 13.53 6.97 13.94
C VAL A 11 12.76 5.78 14.51
N LYS A 12 12.00 5.10 13.65
CA LYS A 12 11.39 3.80 13.96
C LYS A 12 11.92 2.74 13.00
N LEU A 13 12.40 1.64 13.56
CA LEU A 13 12.82 0.47 12.79
C LEU A 13 11.81 -0.65 13.03
N HIS A 14 11.20 -1.13 11.95
CA HIS A 14 10.17 -2.15 11.99
C HIS A 14 10.74 -3.50 11.61
N PHE A 15 10.41 -4.51 12.40
CA PHE A 15 10.94 -5.87 12.29
C PHE A 15 9.82 -6.90 12.35
N ALA A 16 10.01 -8.01 11.64
CA ALA A 16 9.28 -9.25 11.83
C ALA A 16 10.20 -10.40 11.39
N GLU A 17 10.31 -11.47 12.20
CA GLU A 17 11.04 -12.67 11.76
C GLU A 17 10.12 -13.51 10.88
N ILE A 18 10.43 -13.54 9.59
CA ILE A 18 9.58 -14.19 8.58
C ILE A 18 10.20 -15.47 8.01
N LEU A 19 11.46 -15.77 8.33
CA LEU A 19 12.20 -16.91 7.76
C LEU A 19 12.36 -18.03 8.79
N ILE A 20 12.68 -17.69 10.04
CA ILE A 20 12.77 -18.65 11.14
C ILE A 20 11.39 -18.76 11.79
N THR A 21 10.62 -19.75 11.36
CA THR A 21 9.27 -20.01 11.89
C THR A 21 9.28 -20.97 13.06
N ALA A 22 8.30 -20.84 13.95
CA ALA A 22 8.13 -21.68 15.12
C ALA A 22 7.29 -22.94 14.84
N ASP A 23 7.37 -23.50 13.63
CA ASP A 23 6.68 -24.73 13.26
C ASP A 23 7.16 -25.91 14.12
N GLN A 24 6.26 -26.88 14.35
CA GLN A 24 6.39 -28.01 15.28
C GLN A 24 7.53 -29.00 14.91
N THR A 25 8.33 -28.68 13.88
CA THR A 25 9.30 -29.54 13.20
C THR A 25 10.77 -29.22 13.53
N TYR A 26 11.08 -28.68 14.73
CA TYR A 26 12.45 -28.32 15.16
C TYR A 26 13.11 -27.13 14.42
N THR A 27 12.41 -26.51 13.46
CA THR A 27 12.81 -25.26 12.79
C THR A 27 12.78 -24.03 13.73
N SER A 28 12.14 -24.19 14.90
CA SER A 28 11.91 -23.17 15.94
C SER A 28 13.11 -22.86 16.87
N LEU A 29 14.25 -23.57 16.72
CA LEU A 29 15.47 -23.31 17.51
C LEU A 29 16.42 -22.30 16.84
N GLY A 30 16.10 -21.85 15.63
CA GLY A 30 16.86 -20.82 14.94
C GLY A 30 16.85 -19.50 15.73
N ARG A 31 18.01 -18.86 15.89
CA ARG A 31 18.10 -17.49 16.43
C ARG A 31 18.80 -16.61 15.42
N ARG A 32 18.14 -15.55 14.98
CA ARG A 32 18.77 -14.44 14.26
C ARG A 32 19.21 -13.41 15.29
N LEU A 33 20.52 -13.13 15.33
CA LEU A 33 21.12 -12.20 16.28
C LEU A 33 21.97 -11.20 15.50
N PHE A 34 21.69 -9.92 15.65
CA PHE A 34 22.50 -8.86 15.03
C PHE A 34 22.53 -7.63 15.91
N ASP A 35 23.55 -6.80 15.75
CA ASP A 35 23.65 -5.53 16.43
C ASP A 35 22.97 -4.44 15.60
N ILE A 36 22.33 -3.48 16.27
CA ILE A 36 21.73 -2.30 15.67
C ILE A 36 22.45 -1.08 16.25
N SER A 37 23.02 -0.27 15.38
CA SER A 37 23.58 1.04 15.76
C SER A 37 23.02 2.15 14.88
N ILE A 38 22.85 3.32 15.47
CA ILE A 38 22.35 4.53 14.80
C ILE A 38 23.32 5.66 15.12
N GLN A 39 23.80 6.37 14.10
CA GLN A 39 24.81 7.44 14.23
C GLN A 39 26.04 7.01 15.05
N GLY A 40 26.56 5.80 14.78
CA GLY A 40 27.69 5.22 15.49
C GLY A 40 27.42 4.75 16.93
N LYS A 41 26.22 4.96 17.47
CA LYS A 41 25.83 4.50 18.81
C LYS A 41 25.13 3.15 18.75
N LEU A 42 25.63 2.17 19.51
CA LEU A 42 24.97 0.87 19.68
C LEU A 42 23.64 1.05 20.43
N ILE A 43 22.54 0.69 19.77
CA ILE A 43 21.17 0.80 20.30
C ILE A 43 20.71 -0.54 20.87
N LYS A 44 20.91 -1.63 20.12
CA LYS A 44 20.60 -3.00 20.56
C LYS A 44 21.78 -3.89 20.19
N LYS A 45 22.21 -4.72 21.13
CA LYS A 45 23.23 -5.74 20.94
C LYS A 45 22.59 -7.11 20.90
N ASP A 46 23.08 -8.00 20.03
CA ASP A 46 22.60 -9.38 19.91
C ASP A 46 21.05 -9.42 19.79
N PHE A 47 20.48 -8.51 19.00
CA PHE A 47 19.04 -8.31 18.87
C PHE A 47 18.38 -9.53 18.20
N ASN A 48 17.40 -10.11 18.89
CA ASN A 48 16.57 -11.21 18.40
C ASN A 48 15.13 -10.74 18.19
N ILE A 49 14.69 -10.67 16.93
CA ILE A 49 13.36 -10.22 16.56
C ILE A 49 12.28 -11.11 17.18
N MET A 50 12.45 -12.44 17.18
CA MET A 50 11.44 -13.36 17.71
C MET A 50 11.24 -13.21 19.21
N GLU A 51 12.32 -12.98 19.96
CA GLU A 51 12.25 -12.80 21.42
C GLU A 51 11.52 -11.49 21.76
N GLU A 52 11.85 -10.42 21.05
CA GLU A 52 11.28 -9.08 21.29
C GLU A 52 9.83 -8.96 20.77
N ALA A 53 9.51 -9.60 19.64
CA ALA A 53 8.15 -9.65 19.08
C ALA A 53 7.26 -10.72 19.76
N GLY A 54 7.83 -11.60 20.59
CA GLY A 54 7.11 -12.71 21.21
C GLY A 54 6.65 -13.79 20.22
N GLY A 55 7.41 -14.02 19.15
CA GLY A 55 7.19 -15.07 18.16
C GLY A 55 7.55 -14.70 16.73
N ALA A 56 7.61 -15.70 15.85
CA ALA A 56 7.79 -15.53 14.41
C ALA A 56 6.54 -14.90 13.77
N GLY A 57 6.74 -14.11 12.72
CA GLY A 57 5.68 -13.42 11.97
C GLY A 57 5.00 -12.26 12.72
N LYS A 58 5.40 -11.98 13.96
CA LYS A 58 4.89 -10.85 14.75
C LYS A 58 5.74 -9.60 14.51
N GLU A 59 5.07 -8.46 14.49
CA GLU A 59 5.74 -7.17 14.36
C GLU A 59 6.42 -6.76 15.66
N PHE A 60 7.55 -6.10 15.53
CA PHE A 60 8.21 -5.37 16.61
C PHE A 60 8.75 -4.05 16.06
N THR A 61 8.53 -2.97 16.80
CA THR A 61 9.02 -1.63 16.43
C THR A 61 10.03 -1.15 17.46
N LEU A 62 11.27 -0.90 17.01
CA LEU A 62 12.27 -0.22 17.81
C LEU A 62 12.14 1.29 17.58
N GLU A 63 11.75 2.01 18.64
CA GLU A 63 11.58 3.46 18.64
C GLU A 63 12.81 4.15 19.22
N VAL A 64 13.44 5.03 18.45
CA VAL A 64 14.60 5.81 18.88
C VAL A 64 14.29 7.29 18.68
N PRO A 65 13.81 7.98 19.74
CA PRO A 65 13.58 9.41 19.69
C PRO A 65 14.91 10.18 19.68
N ASP A 66 14.84 11.40 19.15
CA ASP A 66 15.90 12.40 19.23
C ASP A 66 17.27 12.01 18.66
N VAL A 67 17.25 11.35 17.49
CA VAL A 67 18.46 11.06 16.72
C VAL A 67 18.93 12.34 16.03
N MET A 68 20.08 12.87 16.45
CA MET A 68 20.70 14.03 15.83
C MET A 68 21.37 13.64 14.50
N VAL A 69 20.92 14.26 13.42
CA VAL A 69 21.42 14.04 12.06
C VAL A 69 21.92 15.35 11.48
N ASN A 70 23.17 15.39 11.02
CA ASN A 70 23.73 16.58 10.40
C ASN A 70 23.50 16.59 8.88
N SER A 71 23.87 15.50 8.21
CA SER A 71 23.74 15.33 6.75
C SER A 71 23.08 14.00 6.41
N THR A 72 23.66 12.90 6.86
CA THR A 72 23.18 11.54 6.60
C THR A 72 22.78 10.87 7.90
N LEU A 73 21.62 10.22 7.91
CA LEU A 73 21.23 9.32 8.97
C LEU A 73 21.87 7.95 8.69
N GLU A 74 22.79 7.54 9.54
CA GLU A 74 23.44 6.23 9.45
C GLU A 74 22.76 5.24 10.39
N ILE A 75 22.31 4.11 9.82
CA ILE A 75 21.75 2.98 10.55
C ILE A 75 22.54 1.75 10.11
N HIS A 76 23.28 1.13 11.04
CA HIS A 76 24.02 -0.09 10.76
C HIS A 76 23.35 -1.26 11.46
N LEU A 77 22.99 -2.25 10.66
CA LEU A 77 22.59 -3.57 11.12
C LEU A 77 23.77 -4.50 10.83
N TYR A 78 24.35 -5.09 11.86
CA TYR A 78 25.58 -5.86 11.73
C TYR A 78 25.44 -7.25 12.33
N TRP A 79 25.72 -8.27 11.51
CA TRP A 79 25.80 -9.64 11.97
C TRP A 79 27.23 -9.99 12.37
N ALA A 80 27.45 -10.22 13.67
CA ALA A 80 28.78 -10.53 14.21
C ALA A 80 29.13 -12.03 14.18
N GLY A 81 28.50 -12.83 13.31
CA GLY A 81 28.73 -14.28 13.24
C GLY A 81 28.00 -15.08 14.32
N LYS A 82 27.02 -14.49 15.01
CA LYS A 82 26.28 -15.12 16.12
C LYS A 82 24.90 -15.60 15.69
N GLY A 83 24.30 -16.49 16.47
CA GLY A 83 22.99 -17.07 16.18
C GLY A 83 23.09 -18.40 15.43
N THR A 84 22.02 -18.80 14.78
CA THR A 84 21.94 -20.10 14.12
C THR A 84 22.40 -20.00 12.67
N ILE A 85 23.38 -20.84 12.30
CA ILE A 85 24.05 -20.82 11.00
C ILE A 85 23.63 -21.93 10.01
N TYR A 86 22.68 -22.79 10.41
CA TYR A 86 22.21 -23.91 9.56
C TYR A 86 20.69 -24.03 9.46
N ILE A 87 19.94 -23.20 10.19
CA ILE A 87 18.47 -23.19 10.20
C ILE A 87 18.00 -21.81 9.72
N PRO A 88 17.03 -21.71 8.78
CA PRO A 88 16.30 -22.79 8.10
C PRO A 88 17.09 -23.45 6.95
N TYR A 89 18.06 -22.73 6.38
CA TYR A 89 19.03 -23.23 5.39
C TYR A 89 20.38 -22.55 5.64
N SER A 90 21.49 -23.17 5.25
CA SER A 90 22.82 -22.54 5.29
C SER A 90 22.86 -21.30 4.39
N GLY A 91 23.22 -20.15 4.94
CA GLY A 91 23.37 -18.86 4.24
C GLY A 91 22.43 -17.74 4.73
N VAL A 92 21.39 -18.05 5.51
CA VAL A 92 20.38 -17.06 5.93
C VAL A 92 20.71 -16.43 7.30
N HIS A 93 21.85 -15.74 7.41
CA HIS A 93 22.38 -15.31 8.72
C HIS A 93 22.53 -13.80 8.90
N GLY A 94 22.19 -13.01 7.88
CA GLY A 94 22.29 -11.56 7.95
C GLY A 94 21.21 -10.91 8.84
N PRO A 95 21.37 -9.62 9.15
CA PRO A 95 20.31 -8.84 9.76
C PRO A 95 19.06 -8.80 8.88
N LEU A 96 17.90 -8.59 9.50
CA LEU A 96 16.62 -8.47 8.83
C LEU A 96 15.93 -7.20 9.30
N ILE A 97 15.32 -6.45 8.38
CA ILE A 97 14.50 -5.27 8.67
C ILE A 97 13.36 -5.21 7.67
N SER A 98 12.16 -4.85 8.13
CA SER A 98 10.95 -4.79 7.31
C SER A 98 10.71 -3.39 6.76
N ALA A 99 10.87 -2.36 7.61
CA ALA A 99 10.68 -0.97 7.21
C ALA A 99 11.44 0.01 8.12
N ILE A 100 11.64 1.22 7.60
CA ILE A 100 12.25 2.34 8.32
C ILE A 100 11.31 3.54 8.20
N THR A 101 10.95 4.13 9.34
CA THR A 101 10.21 5.40 9.38
C THR A 101 11.12 6.47 9.99
N VAL A 102 11.24 7.60 9.31
CA VAL A 102 12.04 8.75 9.78
C VAL A 102 11.17 9.98 9.76
N THR A 103 10.93 10.55 10.94
CA THR A 103 10.10 11.75 11.10
C THR A 103 10.94 12.87 11.70
N PRO A 104 11.02 14.06 11.09
CA PRO A 104 11.71 15.19 11.70
C PRO A 104 10.99 15.66 12.97
N ASN A 105 11.73 15.92 14.05
CA ASN A 105 11.19 16.52 15.28
C ASN A 105 11.07 18.05 15.19
N PHE A 106 11.06 18.59 13.97
CA PHE A 106 11.01 20.01 13.69
C PHE A 106 10.05 20.31 12.53
N HIS A 107 9.60 21.56 12.45
CA HIS A 107 8.66 21.99 11.43
C HIS A 107 9.35 22.06 10.06
N VAL A 108 8.95 21.17 9.16
CA VAL A 108 9.37 21.23 7.75
C VAL A 108 8.52 22.27 7.04
N LYS A 109 9.13 23.39 6.65
CA LYS A 109 8.49 24.37 5.76
C LYS A 109 8.40 23.78 4.37
N THR A 110 7.29 23.11 4.07
CA THR A 110 7.02 22.63 2.71
C THR A 110 6.47 23.78 1.88
N ASN A 111 7.21 24.21 0.85
CA ASN A 111 6.69 25.10 -0.19
C ASN A 111 5.80 24.33 -1.19
N VAL A 112 5.04 23.35 -0.71
CA VAL A 112 4.07 22.64 -1.53
C VAL A 112 2.82 23.50 -1.55
N LYS A 113 2.72 24.35 -2.57
CA LYS A 113 1.43 24.92 -2.96
C LYS A 113 0.54 23.76 -3.40
N THR A 114 -0.19 23.17 -2.45
CA THR A 114 -1.28 22.26 -2.78
C THR A 114 -2.27 23.08 -3.61
N LYS A 115 -2.33 22.80 -4.92
CA LYS A 115 -3.39 23.34 -5.78
C LYS A 115 -4.69 22.67 -5.35
N ARG A 116 -5.32 23.22 -4.30
CA ARG A 116 -6.71 22.93 -3.99
C ARG A 116 -7.53 23.45 -5.16
N LEU A 117 -8.44 22.62 -5.68
CA LEU A 117 -9.42 23.07 -6.66
C LEU A 117 -10.22 24.22 -6.04
N THR A 118 -10.42 25.30 -6.81
CA THR A 118 -11.23 26.43 -6.33
C THR A 118 -12.69 26.01 -6.23
N ALA A 119 -13.46 26.66 -5.35
CA ALA A 119 -14.90 26.41 -5.25
C ALA A 119 -15.60 26.60 -6.62
N GLY A 120 -15.13 27.55 -7.43
CA GLY A 120 -15.62 27.77 -8.79
C GLY A 120 -15.29 26.63 -9.76
N ALA A 121 -14.11 26.03 -9.68
CA ALA A 121 -13.76 24.87 -10.49
C ALA A 121 -14.64 23.66 -10.14
N ILE A 122 -14.89 23.44 -8.85
CA ILE A 122 -15.80 22.38 -8.37
C ILE A 122 -17.22 22.64 -8.86
N ALA A 123 -17.74 23.86 -8.67
CA ALA A 123 -19.09 24.24 -9.13
C ALA A 123 -19.25 24.07 -10.65
N GLY A 124 -18.23 24.46 -11.43
CA GLY A 124 -18.23 24.30 -12.89
C GLY A 124 -18.31 22.83 -13.33
N ILE A 125 -17.57 21.93 -12.67
CA ILE A 125 -17.64 20.49 -12.95
C ILE A 125 -19.05 19.96 -12.67
N VAL A 126 -19.64 20.33 -11.52
CA VAL A 126 -20.99 19.87 -11.14
C VAL A 126 -22.02 20.30 -12.18
N VAL A 127 -22.05 21.58 -12.54
CA VAL A 127 -22.99 22.11 -13.55
C VAL A 127 -22.74 21.46 -14.92
N GLY A 128 -21.48 21.31 -15.32
CA GLY A 128 -21.11 20.66 -16.58
C GLY A 128 -21.61 19.23 -16.68
N VAL A 129 -21.53 18.45 -15.61
CA VAL A 129 -22.06 17.08 -15.55
C VAL A 129 -23.58 17.05 -15.75
N PHE A 130 -24.32 17.96 -15.09
CA PHE A 130 -25.78 18.03 -15.26
C PHE A 130 -26.18 18.38 -16.70
N ILE A 131 -25.50 19.36 -17.32
CA ILE A 131 -25.76 19.75 -18.71
C ILE A 131 -25.43 18.59 -19.67
N PHE A 132 -24.31 17.90 -19.45
CA PHE A 132 -23.90 16.76 -20.27
C PHE A 132 -24.91 15.61 -20.19
N VAL A 133 -25.37 15.24 -18.99
CA VAL A 133 -26.40 14.20 -18.80
C VAL A 133 -27.71 14.62 -19.48
N PHE A 134 -28.14 15.87 -19.31
CA PHE A 134 -29.33 16.39 -19.97
C PHE A 134 -29.24 16.32 -21.50
N LEU A 135 -28.08 16.71 -22.06
CA LEU A 135 -27.81 16.59 -23.50
C LEU A 135 -27.91 15.15 -24.00
N VAL A 136 -27.31 14.20 -23.27
CA VAL A 136 -27.37 12.77 -23.62
C VAL A 136 -28.82 12.27 -23.60
N LEU A 137 -29.62 12.65 -22.61
CA LEU A 137 -31.04 12.29 -22.54
C LEU A 137 -31.84 12.84 -23.73
N VAL A 138 -31.63 14.11 -24.09
CA VAL A 138 -32.29 14.75 -25.24
C VAL A 138 -31.87 14.09 -26.56
N LEU A 139 -30.58 13.79 -26.74
CA LEU A 139 -30.07 13.12 -27.94
C LEU A 139 -30.60 11.69 -28.06
N ARG A 140 -30.76 10.99 -26.92
CA ARG A 140 -31.37 9.66 -26.87
C ARG A 140 -32.86 9.71 -27.23
N TRP A 141 -33.61 10.69 -26.71
CA TRP A 141 -35.03 10.89 -27.08
C TRP A 141 -35.23 11.28 -28.54
N LYS A 142 -34.32 12.09 -29.11
CA LYS A 142 -34.38 12.47 -30.54
C LYS A 142 -33.90 11.36 -31.49
N GLY A 143 -33.52 10.19 -30.98
CA GLY A 143 -33.08 9.04 -31.78
C GLY A 143 -31.69 9.17 -32.40
N TYR A 144 -30.94 10.24 -32.08
CA TYR A 144 -29.58 10.46 -32.61
C TYR A 144 -28.56 9.46 -32.07
N LEU A 145 -28.83 8.85 -30.92
CA LEU A 145 -27.95 7.86 -30.27
C LEU A 145 -28.35 6.40 -30.52
N GLY A 146 -29.23 6.15 -31.51
CA GLY A 146 -29.51 4.83 -32.10
C GLY A 146 -29.39 3.60 -31.19
N GLY A 147 -30.49 3.21 -30.53
CA GLY A 147 -30.69 1.85 -30.02
C GLY A 147 -31.80 1.20 -30.82
N LYS A 148 -31.47 0.19 -31.64
CA LYS A 148 -32.44 -0.66 -32.33
C LYS A 148 -32.53 -1.96 -31.56
N ASP A 149 -33.64 -2.19 -30.89
CA ASP A 149 -34.08 -3.54 -30.52
C ASP A 149 -35.47 -3.69 -31.16
N THR A 150 -35.50 -4.13 -32.42
CA THR A 150 -36.73 -4.37 -33.21
C THR A 150 -36.81 -5.84 -33.62
N GLU A 151 -36.56 -6.75 -32.68
CA GLU A 151 -36.62 -8.20 -32.96
C GLU A 151 -37.84 -8.88 -32.31
N ASP A 152 -38.51 -8.23 -31.35
CA ASP A 152 -39.69 -8.78 -30.68
C ASP A 152 -41.02 -8.52 -31.42
N ASP A 153 -41.14 -7.43 -32.19
CA ASP A 153 -42.38 -7.07 -32.90
C ASP A 153 -42.67 -7.97 -34.12
N ASP A 154 -41.61 -8.48 -34.77
CA ASP A 154 -41.73 -9.37 -35.94
C ASP A 154 -42.17 -10.79 -35.54
N ILE A 155 -41.77 -11.26 -34.36
CA ILE A 155 -42.19 -12.57 -33.83
C ILE A 155 -43.67 -12.54 -33.46
N ILE A 156 -44.15 -11.46 -32.84
CA ILE A 156 -45.55 -11.31 -32.47
C ILE A 156 -46.45 -11.16 -33.71
N SER A 157 -45.99 -10.42 -34.73
CA SER A 157 -46.75 -10.25 -35.98
C SER A 157 -46.89 -11.57 -36.75
N ASN A 158 -45.82 -12.36 -36.84
CA ASN A 158 -45.88 -13.67 -37.51
C ASN A 158 -46.72 -14.70 -36.73
N LEU A 159 -46.70 -14.65 -35.40
CA LEU A 159 -47.55 -15.51 -34.57
C LEU A 159 -49.04 -15.21 -34.77
N ILE A 160 -49.41 -13.92 -34.83
CA ILE A 160 -50.80 -13.49 -35.03
C ILE A 160 -51.30 -13.83 -36.44
N LEU A 161 -50.47 -13.65 -37.48
CA LEU A 161 -50.82 -14.01 -38.85
C LEU A 161 -51.02 -15.53 -39.02
N SER A 162 -50.18 -16.35 -38.40
CA SER A 162 -50.35 -17.81 -38.42
C SER A 162 -51.65 -18.28 -37.73
N HIS A 163 -52.16 -17.50 -36.76
CA HIS A 163 -53.40 -17.83 -36.07
C HIS A 163 -54.64 -17.44 -36.88
N PHE A 164 -54.52 -16.43 -37.75
CA PHE A 164 -55.61 -15.95 -38.59
C PHE A 164 -55.82 -16.82 -39.84
N GLU A 165 -54.74 -17.32 -40.45
CA GLU A 165 -54.81 -18.20 -41.64
C GLU A 165 -55.44 -19.58 -41.34
N ASN A 166 -55.32 -20.07 -40.11
CA ASN A 166 -55.93 -21.34 -39.67
C ASN A 166 -57.45 -21.25 -39.43
N PHE A 167 -58.07 -20.08 -39.60
CA PHE A 167 -59.51 -19.88 -39.42
C PHE A 167 -60.29 -19.78 -40.75
N GLU A 168 -59.60 -19.74 -41.89
CA GLU A 168 -60.20 -19.60 -43.23
C GLU A 168 -60.25 -20.89 -44.07
N THR A 169 -59.92 -22.05 -43.48
CA THR A 169 -60.14 -23.40 -44.08
C THR A 169 -60.96 -24.29 -43.18
#